data_AF-A0A7C5P0W7-F1
#
_entry.id   AF-A0A7C5P0W7-F1
#
_cell.length_a   1.000
_cell.length_b   1.000
_cell.length_c   1.000
_cell.angle_alpha   90.00
_cell.angle_beta   90.00
_cell.angle_gamma   90.00
#
_symmetry.space_group_name_H-M   'P 1'
#
loop_
_entity.id
_entity.type
_entity.pdbx_description
1 polymer ?
#
loop_
_entity_poly.entity_id
_entity_poly.type
_entity_poly.pdbx_seq_one_letter_code
_entity_poly.pdbx_strand_id
1 'polypeptide(L)'
;EFREAQLANNQQKLKKLEEKRSAMMGEQMEMSKQQFKPMAYISIISLPIFMWAYQVIHAPTASYEMVFPFWGRQALATELIGPIQHWIYWYFICSMPVSQIVRKVLNIGGI
;
A
#
# COMPACT_ATOMS: atom_id res chain seq x y z
N GLU A 1 32.91 -7.14 -1.58
CA GLU A 1 32.64 -7.85 -2.85
C GLU A 1 32.68 -6.99 -4.13
N PHE A 2 31.72 -6.10 -4.41
CA PHE A 2 31.70 -5.34 -5.68
C PHE A 2 32.94 -4.43 -5.86
N ARG A 3 33.37 -3.80 -4.76
CA ARG A 3 34.56 -2.95 -4.70
C ARG A 3 35.88 -3.75 -4.81
N GLU A 4 35.90 -4.99 -4.34
CA GLU A 4 37.06 -5.89 -4.44
C GLU A 4 37.17 -6.56 -5.82
N ALA A 5 36.04 -6.83 -6.48
CA ALA A 5 35.99 -7.37 -7.84
C ALA A 5 36.44 -6.35 -8.90
N GLN A 6 36.17 -5.06 -8.69
CA GLN A 6 36.70 -3.98 -9.54
C GLN A 6 38.23 -3.82 -9.36
N LEU A 7 38.73 -3.95 -8.12
CA LEU A 7 40.16 -3.84 -7.82
C LEU A 7 40.98 -5.03 -8.36
N ALA A 8 40.38 -6.21 -8.51
CA ALA A 8 41.05 -7.41 -9.02
C ALA A 8 41.13 -7.51 -10.57
N ASN A 9 40.65 -6.50 -11.31
CA ASN A 9 40.60 -6.45 -12.79
C ASN A 9 40.04 -7.72 -13.47
N ASN A 10 39.23 -8.48 -12.72
CA ASN A 10 38.78 -9.80 -13.10
C ASN A 10 37.45 -9.66 -13.84
N GLN A 11 37.53 -9.28 -15.12
CA GLN A 11 36.36 -9.01 -15.97
C GLN A 11 35.32 -10.15 -15.94
N GLN A 12 35.74 -11.39 -15.71
CA GLN A 12 34.82 -12.52 -15.57
C GLN A 12 33.99 -12.47 -14.28
N LYS A 13 34.55 -12.02 -13.15
CA LYS A 13 33.80 -11.84 -11.89
C LYS A 13 32.84 -10.65 -11.98
N LEU A 14 33.24 -9.57 -12.64
CA LEU A 14 32.37 -8.42 -12.90
C LEU A 14 31.18 -8.82 -13.79
N LYS A 15 31.42 -9.51 -14.91
CA LYS A 15 30.34 -10.04 -15.77
C LYS A 15 29.39 -10.96 -15.01
N LYS A 16 29.91 -11.90 -14.18
CA LYS A 16 29.06 -12.78 -13.35
C LYS A 16 28.23 -12.02 -12.31
N LEU A 17 28.78 -10.96 -11.70
CA LEU A 17 28.06 -10.14 -10.72
C LEU A 17 26.97 -9.29 -11.38
N GLU A 18 27.27 -8.73 -12.56
CA GLU A 18 26.32 -7.96 -13.35
C GLU A 18 25.19 -8.84 -13.88
N GLU A 19 25.51 -10.05 -14.35
CA GLU A 19 24.54 -11.06 -14.77
C GLU A 19 23.65 -11.50 -13.60
N LYS A 20 24.22 -11.76 -12.42
CA LYS A 20 23.43 -12.02 -11.20
C LYS A 20 22.52 -10.86 -10.82
N ARG A 21 23.00 -9.61 -10.88
CA ARG A 21 22.19 -8.42 -10.58
C ARG A 21 21.05 -8.27 -11.59
N SER A 22 21.32 -8.49 -12.87
CA SER A 22 20.32 -8.47 -13.93
C SER A 22 19.26 -9.56 -13.74
N ALA A 23 19.70 -10.80 -13.44
CA ALA A 23 18.80 -11.91 -13.13
C ALA A 23 17.92 -11.62 -11.90
N MET A 24 18.50 -11.13 -10.79
CA MET A 24 17.74 -10.73 -9.60
C MET A 24 16.77 -9.58 -9.88
N MET A 25 17.13 -8.60 -10.72
CA MET A 25 16.21 -7.54 -11.14
C MET A 25 15.05 -8.10 -11.99
N GLY A 26 15.34 -9.06 -12.88
CA GLY A 26 14.31 -9.77 -13.64
C GLY A 26 13.34 -10.54 -12.76
N GLU A 27 13.85 -11.29 -11.78
CA GLU A 27 13.03 -12.00 -10.79
C GLU A 27 12.18 -11.04 -9.93
N GLN A 28 12.76 -9.92 -9.49
CA GLN A 28 12.03 -8.89 -8.73
C GLN A 28 10.92 -8.25 -9.57
N MET A 29 11.17 -8.01 -10.86
CA MET A 29 10.18 -7.48 -11.80
C MET A 29 9.02 -8.45 -11.98
N GLU A 30 9.29 -9.75 -12.14
CA GLU A 30 8.25 -10.78 -12.25
C GLU A 30 7.45 -10.94 -10.96
N MET A 31 8.11 -10.92 -9.80
CA MET A 31 7.44 -10.93 -8.49
C MET A 31 6.54 -9.70 -8.31
N SER A 32 7.02 -8.52 -8.73
CA SER A 32 6.26 -7.28 -8.70
C SER A 32 5.01 -7.37 -9.59
N LYS A 33 5.14 -7.90 -10.83
CA LYS A 33 3.98 -8.14 -11.72
C LYS A 33 2.95 -9.09 -11.10
N GLN A 34 3.39 -10.13 -10.41
CA GLN A 34 2.50 -11.06 -9.71
C GLN A 34 1.74 -10.38 -8.55
N GLN A 35 2.36 -9.39 -7.87
CA GLN A 35 1.71 -8.59 -6.83
C GLN A 35 0.78 -7.50 -7.39
N PHE A 36 1.05 -6.98 -8.59
CA PHE A 36 0.19 -5.98 -9.23
C PHE A 36 -1.17 -6.53 -9.66
N LYS A 37 -1.21 -7.78 -10.16
CA LYS A 37 -2.46 -8.43 -10.56
C LYS A 37 -3.53 -8.39 -9.45
N PRO A 38 -3.29 -8.90 -8.23
CA PRO A 38 -4.27 -8.84 -7.15
C PRO A 38 -4.58 -7.41 -6.72
N MET A 39 -3.60 -6.49 -6.73
CA MET A 39 -3.87 -5.07 -6.43
C MET A 39 -4.87 -4.44 -7.41
N ALA A 40 -4.72 -4.70 -8.71
CA ALA A 40 -5.61 -4.16 -9.74
C ALA A 40 -7.03 -4.70 -9.63
N TYR A 41 -7.22 -5.99 -9.31
CA TYR A 41 -8.56 -6.53 -9.09
C TYR A 41 -9.24 -5.90 -7.87
N ILE A 42 -8.50 -5.75 -6.77
CA ILE A 42 -9.02 -5.11 -5.55
C ILE A 42 -9.39 -3.66 -5.84
N SER A 43 -8.56 -2.93 -6.60
CA SER A 43 -8.80 -1.51 -6.88
C SER A 43 -10.06 -1.27 -7.73
N ILE A 44 -10.37 -2.16 -8.67
CA ILE A 44 -11.61 -2.09 -9.46
C ILE A 44 -12.85 -2.15 -8.55
N ILE A 45 -12.79 -2.92 -7.47
CA ILE A 45 -13.90 -3.05 -6.52
C ILE A 45 -13.87 -1.91 -5.50
N SER A 46 -12.69 -1.53 -5.00
CA SER A 46 -12.57 -0.50 -3.97
C SER A 46 -12.92 0.89 -4.52
N LEU A 47 -12.49 1.24 -5.73
CA LEU A 47 -12.70 2.58 -6.29
C LEU A 47 -14.18 3.00 -6.34
N PRO A 48 -15.13 2.17 -6.84
CA PRO A 48 -16.56 2.47 -6.76
C PRO A 48 -17.07 2.63 -5.33
N ILE A 49 -16.61 1.78 -4.39
CA ILE A 49 -16.99 1.87 -2.97
C ILE A 49 -16.51 3.19 -2.36
N PHE A 50 -15.28 3.60 -2.66
CA PHE A 50 -14.72 4.87 -2.21
C PHE A 50 -15.45 6.07 -2.81
N MET A 51 -15.77 6.01 -4.11
CA MET A 51 -16.55 7.06 -4.78
C MET A 51 -17.94 7.19 -4.15
N TRP A 52 -18.61 6.08 -3.91
CA TRP A 52 -19.91 6.07 -3.24
C TRP A 52 -19.82 6.62 -1.82
N ALA A 53 -18.84 6.17 -1.03
CA ALA A 53 -18.61 6.67 0.32
C ALA A 53 -18.35 8.18 0.33
N TYR A 54 -17.56 8.69 -0.63
CA TYR A 54 -17.32 10.11 -0.79
C TYR A 54 -18.62 10.88 -1.04
N GLN A 55 -19.47 10.43 -1.98
CA GLN A 55 -20.74 11.08 -2.28
C GLN A 55 -21.69 11.07 -1.08
N VAL A 56 -21.77 9.96 -0.36
CA VAL A 56 -22.62 9.84 0.84
C VAL A 56 -22.14 10.81 1.92
N ILE A 57 -20.83 10.83 2.21
CA ILE A 57 -20.26 11.68 3.27
C ILE A 57 -20.40 13.17 2.97
N HIS A 58 -20.39 13.55 1.69
CA HIS A 58 -20.53 14.93 1.23
C HIS A 58 -21.96 15.32 0.84
N ALA A 59 -22.94 14.42 1.04
CA ALA A 59 -24.31 14.73 0.73
C ALA A 59 -24.77 15.90 1.61
N PRO A 60 -25.39 16.97 1.05
CA PRO A 60 -25.77 18.17 1.82
C PRO A 60 -26.74 17.89 2.97
N THR A 61 -27.50 16.80 2.86
CA THR A 61 -28.47 16.36 3.86
C THR A 61 -27.87 15.46 4.93
N ALA A 62 -26.61 15.05 4.79
CA ALA A 62 -25.96 14.12 5.68
C ALA A 62 -24.97 14.83 6.59
N SER A 63 -25.24 14.80 7.89
CA SER A 63 -24.31 15.22 8.94
C SER A 63 -23.75 13.98 9.62
N TYR A 64 -22.72 13.39 9.01
CA TYR A 64 -22.02 12.26 9.61
C TYR A 64 -20.93 12.75 10.54
N GLU A 65 -21.11 12.50 11.82
CA GLU A 65 -20.15 12.83 12.86
C GLU A 65 -19.70 11.56 13.60
N MET A 66 -18.43 11.54 14.00
CA MET A 66 -17.85 10.44 14.76
C MET A 66 -17.02 10.99 15.91
N VAL A 67 -17.04 10.28 17.05
CA VAL A 67 -16.19 10.61 18.20
C VAL A 67 -14.86 9.88 18.06
N PHE A 68 -13.81 10.63 17.76
CA PHE A 68 -12.44 10.13 17.68
C PHE A 68 -11.80 10.03 19.07
N PRO A 69 -10.95 9.03 19.32
CA PRO A 69 -10.36 8.78 20.65
C PRO A 69 -9.46 9.92 21.15
N PHE A 70 -8.83 10.70 20.26
CA PHE A 70 -7.89 11.77 20.64
C PHE A 70 -8.45 13.19 20.47
N TRP A 71 -9.42 13.39 19.57
CA TRP A 71 -9.91 14.72 19.17
C TRP A 71 -11.40 14.97 19.41
N GLY A 72 -12.11 13.99 19.98
CA GLY A 72 -13.54 14.12 20.27
C GLY A 72 -14.42 14.05 19.02
N ARG A 73 -15.61 14.65 19.09
CA ARG A 73 -16.60 14.62 18.01
C ARG A 73 -16.15 15.50 16.84
N GLN A 74 -16.02 14.90 15.66
CA GLN A 74 -15.66 15.59 14.42
C GLN A 74 -16.57 15.14 13.28
N ALA A 75 -16.87 16.05 12.37
CA ALA A 75 -17.59 15.73 11.14
C ALA A 75 -16.67 15.00 10.16
N LEU A 76 -17.17 13.95 9.53
CA LEU A 76 -16.39 13.07 8.67
C LEU A 76 -15.86 13.79 7.41
N ALA A 77 -16.63 14.75 6.88
CA ALA A 77 -16.27 15.55 5.71
C ALA A 77 -15.25 16.67 5.99
N THR A 78 -14.96 16.97 7.26
CA THR A 78 -14.03 18.04 7.62
C THR A 78 -12.59 17.63 7.34
N GLU A 79 -11.76 18.60 6.93
CA GLU A 79 -10.33 18.43 6.73
C GLU A 79 -9.60 18.24 8.08
N LEU A 80 -8.69 17.28 8.13
CA LEU A 80 -7.86 16.97 9.30
C LEU A 80 -6.45 17.56 9.14
N ILE A 81 -5.74 17.18 8.06
CA ILE A 81 -4.40 17.68 7.74
C ILE A 81 -4.32 17.91 6.23
N GLY A 82 -4.24 19.17 5.81
CA GLY A 82 -4.28 19.54 4.39
C GLY A 82 -5.53 18.98 3.69
N PRO A 83 -5.43 18.40 2.48
CA PRO A 83 -6.60 17.87 1.76
C PRO A 83 -7.12 16.53 2.32
N ILE A 84 -6.57 16.02 3.43
CA ILE A 84 -6.97 14.74 4.01
C ILE A 84 -8.12 14.96 4.98
N GLN A 85 -9.25 14.32 4.73
CA GLN A 85 -10.45 14.39 5.56
C GLN A 85 -10.48 13.33 6.67
N HIS A 86 -11.28 13.57 7.71
CA HIS A 86 -11.39 12.68 8.86
C HIS A 86 -11.81 11.24 8.49
N TRP A 87 -12.69 11.08 7.50
CA TRP A 87 -13.11 9.73 7.07
C TRP A 87 -11.99 8.93 6.38
N ILE A 88 -11.14 9.60 5.58
CA ILE A 88 -9.99 8.95 4.92
C ILE A 88 -8.96 8.53 5.96
N TYR A 89 -8.68 9.43 6.91
CA TYR A 89 -7.79 9.14 8.03
C TYR A 89 -8.29 7.93 8.84
N TRP A 90 -9.58 7.92 9.19
CA TRP A 90 -10.16 6.83 9.95
C TRP A 90 -10.13 5.51 9.20
N TYR A 91 -10.47 5.53 7.91
CA TYR A 91 -10.34 4.37 7.04
C TYR A 91 -8.90 3.83 7.05
N PHE A 92 -7.90 4.72 6.91
CA PHE A 92 -6.50 4.31 6.86
C PHE A 92 -6.06 3.61 8.16
N ILE A 93 -6.37 4.21 9.32
CA ILE A 93 -6.05 3.64 10.64
C ILE A 93 -6.72 2.29 10.84
N CYS A 94 -7.99 2.15 10.46
CA CYS A 94 -8.70 0.89 10.60
C CYS A 94 -8.22 -0.17 9.60
N SER A 95 -7.78 0.23 8.41
CA SER A 95 -7.37 -0.70 7.35
C SER A 95 -6.04 -1.42 7.63
N MET A 96 -5.10 -0.77 8.32
CA MET A 96 -3.80 -1.36 8.67
C MET A 96 -3.92 -2.65 9.49
N PRO A 97 -4.59 -2.67 10.68
CA PRO A 97 -4.74 -3.88 11.45
C PRO A 97 -5.63 -4.91 10.74
N VAL A 98 -6.69 -4.48 10.04
CA VAL A 98 -7.54 -5.38 9.25
C VAL A 98 -6.73 -6.14 8.21
N SER A 99 -5.80 -5.46 7.51
CA SER A 99 -4.93 -6.10 6.52
C SER A 99 -4.05 -7.19 7.13
N GLN A 100 -3.52 -6.94 8.34
CA GLN A 100 -2.71 -7.91 9.07
C GLN A 100 -3.55 -9.11 9.54
N ILE A 101 -4.77 -8.85 10.01
CA ILE A 101 -5.71 -9.90 10.41
C ILE A 101 -6.10 -10.77 9.21
N VAL A 102 -6.44 -10.18 8.07
CA VAL A 102 -6.84 -10.91 6.86
C VAL A 102 -5.71 -11.84 6.39
N ARG A 103 -4.46 -11.36 6.37
CA ARG A 103 -3.29 -12.20 6.04
C ARG A 103 -3.15 -13.38 6.99
N LYS A 104 -3.31 -13.13 8.30
CA LYS A 104 -3.23 -14.15 9.35
C LYS A 104 -4.36 -15.18 9.26
N VAL A 105 -5.59 -14.75 8.99
CA VAL A 105 -6.78 -15.62 8.88
C VAL A 105 -6.71 -16.50 7.63
N LEU A 106 -6.26 -15.95 6.51
CA LEU A 106 -6.14 -16.70 5.26
C LEU A 106 -4.87 -17.57 5.22
N ASN A 107 -4.01 -17.51 6.24
CA ASN A 107 -2.69 -18.15 6.28
C ASN A 107 -1.84 -17.84 5.04
N ILE A 108 -2.06 -16.66 4.42
CA ILE A 108 -1.33 -16.18 3.26
C ILE A 108 -0.20 -15.31 3.80
N GLY A 109 0.99 -15.89 3.89
CA GLY A 109 2.19 -15.20 4.33
C GLY A 109 2.37 -15.22 5.84
N GLY A 110 2.50 -16.41 6.41
CA GLY A 110 3.40 -16.56 7.54
C GLY A 110 4.80 -16.11 7.10
N ILE A 111 5.40 -15.23 7.90
CA ILE A 111 6.83 -15.37 8.17
C ILE A 111 6.98 -16.61 9.03
#